data_AF-A0A542DZQ0-F1
#
_entry.id   AF-A0A542DZQ0-F1
#
_cell.length_a   1.000
_cell.length_b   1.000
_cell.length_c   1.000
_cell.angle_alpha   90.00
_cell.angle_beta   90.00
_cell.angle_gamma   90.00
#
_symmetry.space_group_name_H-M   'P 1'
#
loop_
_entity.id
_entity.type
_entity.pdbx_description
1 polymer ?
#
loop_
_entity_poly.entity_id
_entity_poly.type
_entity_poly.pdbx_seq_one_letter_code
_entity_poly.pdbx_strand_id
1 'polypeptide(L)'
;MLPGRIARDPPRQSLSSSYRVPIPPSQKRSAMSRRTAASVVTALGGALVLATALSAAAPPASAAGPAVCPGSVFVWDGAAGDPAGQVGDGVSWDDPFNWDTDCVPGQRFDTPYDDDVTIPAGATVRLRAGRSADLLHLHNAGAVVVQPGGWLVLHGTSQSADLTLQGGLGGEGVLTVTRKLAWVSTARGAATQTTRRCELPEVDCSSPVPAQPGRTVVAPGATVSVSGRGVNLSDGRVLENHGKVTISNAGYVAADRGTALLNLRDAGGTGQLVLQNDGGVYQGLLTPGLPLALVVNTGRILKSGGTGTSIIDADYRATDPGSAFTGTVVVRTGTISIVGSTAGSGAVTATVKQGAGLATGSCTGSVSGGSSAGCTTPVATADNPQATDVELTRPGSTSTSVTIEEMTGEANPGGLGVPVRIETPAAVATAAEPLVFVLRVDGTLLGGQDPAVAAATRPVQRKPDGGTYATLPACASSPLGGATIACVDRAASGADGDDAVLVVRSLGNSRYRIG
;
A
#
# COMPACT_ATOMS: atom_id res chain seq x y z
N MET A 1 -62.11 -17.55 -39.31
CA MET A 1 -61.91 -16.28 -40.04
C MET A 1 -60.62 -15.65 -39.54
N LEU A 2 -59.54 -15.73 -40.33
CA LEU A 2 -58.43 -14.76 -40.37
C LEU A 2 -58.83 -13.67 -41.39
N PRO A 3 -58.19 -12.47 -41.50
CA PRO A 3 -56.79 -12.07 -41.21
C PRO A 3 -56.69 -10.74 -40.40
N GLY A 4 -55.57 -10.12 -39.98
CA GLY A 4 -54.15 -10.07 -40.37
C GLY A 4 -53.80 -8.68 -40.95
N ARG A 5 -52.90 -7.90 -40.31
CA ARG A 5 -51.83 -7.02 -40.92
C ARG A 5 -51.34 -5.80 -40.08
N ILE A 6 -50.00 -5.70 -39.99
CA ILE A 6 -49.07 -4.55 -40.21
C ILE A 6 -48.83 -3.48 -39.12
N ALA A 7 -47.60 -3.57 -38.57
CA ALA A 7 -46.55 -2.58 -38.24
C ALA A 7 -46.81 -1.07 -38.12
N ARG A 8 -46.13 -0.43 -37.13
CA ARG A 8 -45.21 0.74 -37.30
C ARG A 8 -44.46 1.09 -36.00
N ASP A 9 -43.17 1.43 -36.15
CA ASP A 9 -42.25 1.99 -35.14
C ASP A 9 -42.74 3.31 -34.52
N PRO A 10 -42.32 3.63 -33.27
CA PRO A 10 -42.26 5.00 -32.79
C PRO A 10 -40.85 5.62 -32.91
N PRO A 11 -40.73 6.94 -33.10
CA PRO A 11 -39.47 7.62 -33.37
C PRO A 11 -38.64 7.90 -32.10
N ARG A 12 -37.32 7.86 -32.27
CA ARG A 12 -36.32 8.44 -31.36
C ARG A 12 -36.55 9.94 -31.20
N GLN A 13 -36.70 10.42 -29.97
CA GLN A 13 -36.50 11.84 -29.63
C GLN A 13 -35.15 11.99 -28.93
N SER A 14 -34.26 12.79 -29.54
CA SER A 14 -33.04 13.27 -28.91
C SER A 14 -33.36 14.49 -28.04
N LEU A 15 -33.02 14.43 -26.74
CA LEU A 15 -33.00 15.60 -25.88
C LEU A 15 -31.55 15.98 -25.61
N SER A 16 -31.05 17.01 -26.31
CA SER A 16 -29.84 17.72 -25.91
C SER A 16 -30.20 18.71 -24.81
N SER A 17 -29.85 18.40 -23.57
CA SER A 17 -29.89 19.35 -22.46
C SER A 17 -28.51 19.96 -22.28
N SER A 18 -28.40 21.24 -22.64
CA SER A 18 -27.21 22.06 -22.40
C SER A 18 -27.32 22.68 -21.02
N TYR A 19 -26.59 22.14 -20.03
CA TYR A 19 -26.56 22.70 -18.68
C TYR A 19 -25.39 23.70 -18.57
N ARG A 20 -25.70 24.99 -18.45
CA ARG A 20 -24.73 26.05 -18.10
C ARG A 20 -24.70 26.22 -16.58
N VAL A 21 -23.51 26.09 -15.99
CA VAL A 21 -23.24 26.35 -14.57
C VAL A 21 -23.07 27.87 -14.36
N PRO A 22 -23.70 28.49 -13.35
CA PRO A 22 -23.41 29.86 -12.95
C PRO A 22 -22.20 29.94 -12.02
N ILE A 23 -21.31 30.89 -12.30
CA ILE A 23 -20.17 31.28 -11.44
C ILE A 23 -20.69 32.25 -10.36
N PRO A 24 -20.46 32.01 -9.05
CA PRO A 24 -20.72 33.00 -8.02
C PRO A 24 -19.49 33.90 -7.75
N PRO A 25 -19.70 35.14 -7.27
CA PRO A 25 -18.68 36.18 -7.28
C PRO A 25 -17.78 36.20 -6.04
N SER A 26 -16.62 36.80 -6.25
CA SER A 26 -15.60 37.22 -5.27
C SER A 26 -16.16 37.98 -4.06
N GLN A 27 -15.71 37.62 -2.85
CA GLN A 27 -15.70 38.55 -1.70
C GLN A 27 -14.38 38.58 -0.93
N LYS A 28 -13.74 39.74 -1.04
CA LYS A 28 -13.17 40.62 -0.01
C LYS A 28 -12.56 40.04 1.27
N ARG A 29 -11.27 40.37 1.39
CA ARG A 29 -10.46 40.70 2.57
C ARG A 29 -11.21 41.00 3.87
N SER A 30 -10.75 40.41 4.96
CA SER A 30 -10.75 41.01 6.30
C SER A 30 -9.58 40.48 7.14
N ALA A 31 -9.24 41.28 8.13
CA ALA A 31 -7.91 41.49 8.69
C ALA A 31 -7.48 40.51 9.80
N MET A 32 -6.15 40.38 9.91
CA MET A 32 -5.34 40.23 11.13
C MET A 32 -6.06 39.95 12.46
N SER A 33 -5.68 38.84 13.10
CA SER A 33 -5.45 38.84 14.54
C SER A 33 -4.24 37.97 14.86
N ARG A 34 -3.19 38.61 15.39
CA ARG A 34 -1.95 37.99 15.86
C ARG A 34 -2.22 37.28 17.18
N ARG A 35 -1.86 36.00 17.29
CA ARG A 35 -1.44 35.40 18.56
C ARG A 35 -0.15 34.62 18.36
N THR A 36 0.91 35.22 18.90
CA THR A 36 2.23 34.65 19.06
C THR A 36 2.15 33.51 20.08
N ALA A 37 2.55 32.31 19.70
CA ALA A 37 2.90 31.25 20.63
C ALA A 37 4.19 30.59 20.10
N ALA A 38 5.30 30.97 20.72
CA ALA A 38 6.56 30.28 20.60
C ALA A 38 6.52 29.07 21.53
N SER A 39 6.93 27.88 21.06
CA SER A 39 7.80 26.97 21.82
C SER A 39 8.28 25.78 20.99
N VAL A 40 9.60 25.81 20.77
CA VAL A 40 10.57 24.71 20.92
C VAL A 40 10.28 23.40 20.16
N VAL A 41 10.84 23.32 18.94
CA VAL A 41 11.12 22.04 18.27
C VAL A 41 12.53 21.60 18.65
N THR A 42 12.63 20.59 19.51
CA THR A 42 13.86 19.82 19.72
C THR A 42 14.07 18.89 18.52
N ALA A 43 15.02 19.24 17.65
CA ALA A 43 15.45 18.42 16.54
C ALA A 43 16.33 17.26 17.05
N LEU A 44 15.81 16.04 16.97
CA LEU A 44 16.64 14.82 17.02
C LEU A 44 17.09 14.50 15.59
N GLY A 45 18.39 14.66 15.37
CA GLY A 45 19.04 14.45 14.08
C GLY A 45 18.99 13.00 13.63
N GLY A 46 18.23 12.74 12.57
CA GLY A 46 18.49 11.64 11.64
C GLY A 46 19.23 12.21 10.45
N ALA A 47 20.47 11.74 10.22
CA ALA A 47 21.25 12.12 9.05
C ALA A 47 20.53 11.63 7.77
N LEU A 48 19.76 12.54 7.17
CA LEU A 48 19.23 12.38 5.83
C LEU A 48 20.43 12.55 4.88
N VAL A 49 21.01 11.44 4.42
CA VAL A 49 21.95 11.45 3.29
C VAL A 49 21.12 11.77 2.04
N LEU A 50 20.81 13.04 1.83
CA LEU A 50 20.51 13.56 0.50
C LEU A 50 21.81 13.39 -0.29
N ALA A 51 21.92 12.29 -1.03
CA ALA A 51 22.87 12.22 -2.12
C ALA A 51 22.42 13.24 -3.17
N THR A 52 22.79 14.51 -2.98
CA THR A 52 22.83 15.48 -4.07
C THR A 52 23.90 14.98 -5.03
N ALA A 53 23.51 14.04 -5.89
CA ALA A 53 24.22 13.80 -7.12
C ALA A 53 24.11 15.11 -7.91
N LEU A 54 25.13 15.96 -7.78
CA LEU A 54 25.47 16.91 -8.81
C LEU A 54 25.62 16.05 -10.07
N SER A 55 24.59 16.07 -10.92
CA SER A 55 24.61 15.44 -12.23
C SER A 55 25.66 16.17 -13.05
N ALA A 56 26.93 15.77 -12.91
CA ALA A 56 27.87 15.90 -14.00
C ALA A 56 27.18 15.20 -15.18
N ALA A 57 26.88 15.96 -16.23
CA ALA A 57 26.31 15.40 -17.45
C ALA A 57 27.22 14.24 -17.86
N ALA A 58 26.66 13.03 -17.88
CA ALA A 58 27.44 11.88 -18.29
C ALA A 58 27.94 12.15 -19.71
N PRO A 59 29.19 11.77 -20.04
CA PRO A 59 29.68 11.88 -21.41
C PRO A 59 28.69 11.20 -22.38
N PRO A 60 28.55 11.73 -23.61
CA PRO A 60 27.74 11.07 -24.63
C PRO A 60 28.30 9.66 -24.87
N ALA A 61 27.42 8.66 -24.93
CA ALA A 61 27.80 7.31 -25.31
C ALA A 61 28.44 7.33 -26.70
N SER A 62 29.41 6.44 -26.94
CA SER A 62 30.05 6.31 -28.24
C SER A 62 29.01 6.02 -29.34
N ALA A 63 29.09 6.71 -30.48
CA ALA A 63 28.11 6.67 -31.55
C ALA A 63 28.23 5.44 -32.47
N ALA A 64 28.60 4.27 -31.92
CA ALA A 64 28.62 3.03 -32.68
C ALA A 64 27.19 2.63 -33.09
N GLY A 65 27.00 2.27 -34.36
CA GLY A 65 25.72 1.76 -34.85
C GLY A 65 25.34 0.43 -34.17
N PRO A 66 24.05 0.05 -34.16
CA PRO A 66 23.62 -1.20 -33.54
C PRO A 66 24.18 -2.39 -34.31
N ALA A 67 25.26 -2.98 -33.79
CA ALA A 67 25.73 -4.30 -34.22
C ALA A 67 24.91 -5.37 -33.48
N VAL A 68 24.46 -6.39 -34.20
CA VAL A 68 23.85 -7.57 -33.58
C VAL A 68 24.94 -8.28 -32.77
N CYS A 69 24.69 -8.45 -31.47
CA CYS A 69 25.65 -9.01 -30.53
C CYS A 69 25.92 -10.49 -30.86
N PRO A 70 27.17 -10.91 -31.15
CA PRO A 70 27.50 -12.32 -31.37
C PRO A 70 27.66 -13.02 -30.02
N GLY A 71 26.55 -13.33 -29.35
CA GLY A 71 26.59 -14.02 -28.07
C GLY A 71 25.39 -13.73 -27.20
N SER A 72 25.31 -14.46 -26.09
CA SER A 72 24.23 -14.36 -25.10
C SER A 72 24.76 -14.14 -23.68
N VAL A 73 26.07 -13.94 -23.52
CA VAL A 73 26.72 -13.74 -22.21
C VAL A 73 27.53 -12.46 -22.29
N PHE A 74 27.30 -11.56 -21.33
CA PHE A 74 27.89 -10.23 -21.30
C PHE A 74 28.44 -9.96 -19.90
N VAL A 75 29.70 -9.55 -19.84
CA VAL A 75 30.37 -9.16 -18.60
C VAL A 75 30.72 -7.69 -18.69
N TRP A 76 30.28 -6.94 -17.68
CA TRP A 76 30.66 -5.53 -17.56
C TRP A 76 32.15 -5.42 -17.22
N ASP A 77 32.92 -4.84 -18.12
CA ASP A 77 34.35 -4.54 -17.95
C ASP A 77 34.64 -3.03 -17.85
N GLY A 78 33.64 -2.19 -18.14
CA GLY A 78 33.66 -0.75 -17.92
C GLY A 78 34.60 -0.03 -18.88
N ALA A 79 35.61 0.68 -18.37
CA ALA A 79 36.54 1.42 -19.23
C ALA A 79 37.73 0.56 -19.70
N ALA A 80 37.55 -0.76 -19.80
CA ALA A 80 38.56 -1.61 -20.39
C ALA A 80 38.73 -1.19 -21.86
N GLY A 81 39.97 -1.01 -22.31
CA GLY A 81 40.21 -0.73 -23.72
C GLY A 81 40.00 -2.01 -24.53
N ASP A 82 39.22 -1.92 -25.60
CA ASP A 82 39.13 -3.00 -26.59
C ASP A 82 40.46 -3.12 -27.39
N PRO A 83 40.66 -4.18 -28.19
CA PRO A 83 41.84 -4.31 -29.04
C PRO A 83 42.00 -3.17 -30.07
N ALA A 84 40.94 -2.41 -30.37
CA ALA A 84 40.95 -1.26 -31.26
C ALA A 84 41.24 0.08 -30.54
N GLY A 85 41.46 0.05 -29.22
CA GLY A 85 41.71 1.23 -28.38
C GLY A 85 40.46 2.07 -28.08
N GLN A 86 39.27 1.53 -28.33
CA GLN A 86 37.99 2.10 -27.93
C GLN A 86 37.79 1.84 -26.44
N VAL A 87 37.28 2.83 -25.72
CA VAL A 87 37.18 2.81 -24.25
C VAL A 87 35.77 3.24 -23.88
N GLY A 88 35.07 2.40 -23.14
CA GLY A 88 33.76 2.73 -22.61
C GLY A 88 33.80 3.84 -21.57
N ASP A 89 32.68 4.52 -21.38
CA ASP A 89 32.56 5.58 -20.39
C ASP A 89 32.55 5.10 -18.91
N GLY A 90 32.57 3.78 -18.71
CA GLY A 90 32.60 3.11 -17.41
C GLY A 90 31.30 3.21 -16.61
N VAL A 91 30.20 3.72 -17.19
CA VAL A 91 28.95 4.00 -16.45
C VAL A 91 27.68 3.67 -17.23
N SER A 92 27.65 3.83 -18.55
CA SER A 92 26.41 3.73 -19.34
C SER A 92 26.13 2.32 -19.83
N TRP A 93 24.92 1.83 -19.57
CA TRP A 93 24.47 0.53 -20.08
C TRP A 93 24.57 0.46 -21.61
N ASP A 94 24.19 1.54 -22.29
CA ASP A 94 24.07 1.63 -23.74
C ASP A 94 25.37 1.99 -24.47
N ASP A 95 26.52 2.02 -23.77
CA ASP A 95 27.83 2.14 -24.39
C ASP A 95 28.40 0.73 -24.63
N PRO A 96 28.54 0.27 -25.89
CA PRO A 96 28.99 -1.08 -26.20
C PRO A 96 30.37 -1.39 -25.61
N PHE A 97 31.25 -0.39 -25.48
CA PHE A 97 32.62 -0.55 -24.99
C PHE A 97 32.73 -0.68 -23.47
N ASN A 98 31.59 -0.74 -22.76
CA ASN A 98 31.53 -1.13 -21.35
C ASN A 98 31.32 -2.63 -21.12
N TRP A 99 31.23 -3.39 -22.21
CA TRP A 99 30.94 -4.82 -22.22
C TRP A 99 32.06 -5.58 -22.93
N ASP A 100 32.41 -6.75 -22.39
CA ASP A 100 33.46 -7.64 -22.89
C ASP A 100 33.32 -8.10 -24.36
N THR A 101 32.13 -7.94 -24.93
CA THR A 101 31.80 -8.29 -26.33
C THR A 101 31.69 -7.07 -27.25
N ASP A 102 32.01 -5.87 -26.76
CA ASP A 102 31.85 -4.58 -27.45
C ASP A 102 30.43 -4.41 -28.01
N CYS A 103 29.45 -4.83 -27.22
CA CYS A 103 28.07 -5.04 -27.64
C CYS A 103 27.11 -4.79 -26.46
N VAL A 104 25.95 -4.19 -26.72
CA VAL A 104 25.00 -3.81 -25.66
C VAL A 104 23.99 -4.93 -25.42
N PRO A 105 23.98 -5.57 -24.23
CA PRO A 105 22.98 -6.56 -23.88
C PRO A 105 21.58 -5.97 -23.76
N GLY A 106 20.59 -6.78 -24.05
CA GLY A 106 19.17 -6.49 -23.89
C GLY A 106 18.56 -5.66 -25.01
N GLN A 107 19.23 -5.53 -26.15
CA GLN A 107 18.69 -4.87 -27.35
C GLN A 107 17.81 -5.80 -28.21
N ARG A 108 17.84 -7.11 -27.94
CA ARG A 108 17.04 -8.11 -28.66
C ARG A 108 15.63 -8.14 -28.08
N PHE A 109 14.64 -7.76 -28.89
CA PHE A 109 13.23 -7.75 -28.51
C PHE A 109 12.50 -9.05 -28.88
N ASP A 110 13.12 -9.86 -29.74
CA ASP A 110 12.63 -11.13 -30.23
C ASP A 110 12.95 -12.28 -29.27
N THR A 111 12.04 -13.26 -29.23
CA THR A 111 12.25 -14.49 -28.49
C THR A 111 13.15 -15.44 -29.29
N PRO A 112 14.03 -16.22 -28.63
CA PRO A 112 14.19 -16.34 -27.18
C PRO A 112 14.98 -15.16 -26.57
N TYR A 113 14.56 -14.73 -25.38
CA TYR A 113 15.41 -13.89 -24.53
C TYR A 113 16.50 -14.77 -23.93
N ASP A 114 17.75 -14.49 -24.27
CA ASP A 114 18.90 -15.33 -23.93
C ASP A 114 20.07 -14.54 -23.32
N ASP A 115 19.97 -13.20 -23.21
CA ASP A 115 21.03 -12.36 -22.66
C ASP A 115 21.21 -12.59 -21.14
N ASP A 116 22.40 -13.06 -20.78
CA ASP A 116 22.90 -13.30 -19.43
C ASP A 116 23.98 -12.26 -19.09
N VAL A 117 23.68 -11.38 -18.12
CA VAL A 117 24.50 -10.20 -17.82
C VAL A 117 25.13 -10.32 -16.45
N THR A 118 26.44 -10.12 -16.37
CA THR A 118 27.19 -10.03 -15.10
C THR A 118 27.74 -8.63 -14.87
N ILE A 119 27.44 -8.04 -13.72
CA ILE A 119 27.99 -6.75 -13.27
C ILE A 119 28.83 -6.99 -12.01
N PRO A 120 30.14 -6.75 -12.03
CA PRO A 120 31.02 -7.04 -10.90
C PRO A 120 30.80 -6.06 -9.74
N ALA A 121 31.26 -6.46 -8.56
CA ALA A 121 31.24 -5.59 -7.38
C ALA A 121 32.06 -4.32 -7.63
N GLY A 122 31.56 -3.19 -7.16
CA GLY A 122 32.19 -1.87 -7.35
C GLY A 122 31.80 -1.15 -8.64
N ALA A 123 31.25 -1.84 -9.64
CA ALA A 123 30.73 -1.21 -10.85
C ALA A 123 29.45 -0.41 -10.55
N THR A 124 29.25 0.69 -11.29
CA THR A 124 28.01 1.47 -11.28
C THR A 124 27.50 1.66 -12.70
N VAL A 125 26.39 1.00 -13.03
CA VAL A 125 25.80 0.98 -14.36
C VAL A 125 24.51 1.80 -14.38
N ARG A 126 24.31 2.59 -15.44
CA ARG A 126 23.13 3.45 -15.63
C ARG A 126 22.40 3.10 -16.92
N LEU A 127 21.13 2.72 -16.77
CA LEU A 127 20.20 2.60 -17.89
C LEU A 127 19.44 3.91 -18.05
N ARG A 128 19.66 4.59 -19.18
CA ARG A 128 19.18 5.96 -19.43
C ARG A 128 17.71 5.99 -19.90
N ALA A 129 17.13 7.19 -19.91
CA ALA A 129 15.78 7.43 -20.41
C ALA A 129 15.61 6.98 -21.88
N GLY A 130 14.49 6.33 -22.21
CA GLY A 130 14.19 5.88 -23.57
C GLY A 130 14.95 4.63 -24.01
N ARG A 131 15.65 3.96 -23.07
CA ARG A 131 16.33 2.67 -23.30
C ARG A 131 15.65 1.58 -22.48
N SER A 132 15.66 0.37 -23.02
CA SER A 132 15.34 -0.85 -22.27
C SER A 132 16.54 -1.81 -22.29
N ALA A 133 16.56 -2.72 -21.32
CA ALA A 133 17.45 -3.86 -21.27
C ALA A 133 16.60 -5.10 -20.98
N ASP A 134 16.46 -5.96 -21.98
CA ASP A 134 15.61 -7.14 -21.96
C ASP A 134 16.45 -8.41 -21.79
N LEU A 135 16.47 -8.96 -20.57
CA LEU A 135 17.46 -9.94 -20.15
C LEU A 135 16.81 -11.26 -19.75
N LEU A 136 17.50 -12.36 -20.03
CA LEU A 136 17.22 -13.65 -19.40
C LEU A 136 17.68 -13.61 -17.94
N HIS A 137 18.94 -13.27 -17.70
CA HIS A 137 19.51 -13.20 -16.36
C HIS A 137 20.28 -11.90 -16.13
N LEU A 138 20.15 -11.36 -14.92
CA LEU A 138 21.01 -10.31 -14.40
C LEU A 138 21.69 -10.81 -13.12
N HIS A 139 23.01 -10.90 -13.14
CA HIS A 139 23.87 -11.18 -12.00
C HIS A 139 24.60 -9.89 -11.59
N ASN A 140 23.91 -9.03 -10.83
CA ASN A 140 24.46 -7.75 -10.40
C ASN A 140 25.05 -7.82 -8.98
N ALA A 141 26.38 -7.77 -8.88
CA ALA A 141 27.11 -7.60 -7.62
C ALA A 141 27.49 -6.13 -7.34
N GLY A 142 27.31 -5.23 -8.32
CA GLY A 142 27.53 -3.80 -8.22
C GLY A 142 26.24 -3.01 -8.00
N ALA A 143 26.18 -1.82 -8.61
CA ALA A 143 25.01 -0.94 -8.57
C ALA A 143 24.43 -0.68 -9.95
N VAL A 144 23.12 -0.89 -10.11
CA VAL A 144 22.37 -0.54 -11.32
C VAL A 144 21.39 0.59 -11.01
N VAL A 145 21.37 1.61 -11.86
CA VAL A 145 20.42 2.73 -11.78
C VAL A 145 19.61 2.78 -13.08
N VAL A 146 18.32 2.48 -12.98
CA VAL A 146 17.35 2.68 -14.06
C VAL A 146 16.78 4.08 -13.94
N GLN A 147 17.20 4.98 -14.82
CA GLN A 147 16.79 6.38 -14.82
C GLN A 147 15.31 6.55 -15.25
N PRO A 148 14.69 7.71 -15.01
CA PRO A 148 13.31 7.96 -15.44
C PRO A 148 13.13 7.72 -16.93
N GLY A 149 12.16 6.89 -17.30
CA GLY A 149 11.90 6.50 -18.68
C GLY A 149 12.78 5.38 -19.22
N GLY A 150 13.72 4.84 -18.44
CA GLY A 150 14.43 3.60 -18.75
C GLY A 150 13.69 2.36 -18.23
N TRP A 151 13.97 1.19 -18.80
CA TRP A 151 13.27 -0.07 -18.49
C TRP A 151 14.21 -1.26 -18.33
N LEU A 152 14.24 -1.87 -17.15
CA LEU A 152 14.87 -3.18 -16.98
C LEU A 152 13.79 -4.26 -17.11
N VAL A 153 13.92 -5.21 -18.02
CA VAL A 153 12.95 -6.28 -18.25
C VAL A 153 13.63 -7.62 -18.04
N LEU A 154 13.06 -8.47 -17.18
CA LEU A 154 13.68 -9.73 -16.77
C LEU A 154 12.75 -10.89 -17.07
N HIS A 155 13.27 -11.91 -17.73
CA HIS A 155 12.51 -13.10 -18.16
C HIS A 155 12.87 -14.36 -17.34
N GLY A 156 14.11 -14.47 -16.89
CA GLY A 156 14.60 -15.58 -16.06
C GLY A 156 14.76 -15.18 -14.59
N THR A 157 15.65 -15.89 -13.90
CA THR A 157 15.99 -15.62 -12.50
C THR A 157 17.21 -14.71 -12.41
N SER A 158 17.05 -13.58 -11.73
CA SER A 158 18.05 -12.53 -11.59
C SER A 158 18.31 -12.21 -10.13
N GLN A 159 19.50 -11.69 -9.87
CA GLN A 159 19.93 -11.21 -8.57
C GLN A 159 20.56 -9.81 -8.69
N SER A 160 20.30 -8.97 -7.70
CA SER A 160 20.89 -7.63 -7.64
C SER A 160 21.25 -7.25 -6.22
N ALA A 161 22.52 -6.90 -6.03
CA ALA A 161 23.02 -6.27 -4.81
C ALA A 161 22.36 -4.90 -4.64
N ASP A 162 22.62 -3.96 -5.55
CA ASP A 162 22.03 -2.62 -5.48
C ASP A 162 21.33 -2.23 -6.76
N LEU A 163 20.05 -1.92 -6.62
CA LEU A 163 19.22 -1.44 -7.71
C LEU A 163 18.50 -0.16 -7.30
N THR A 164 18.57 0.85 -8.15
CA THR A 164 17.77 2.07 -8.02
C THR A 164 16.84 2.15 -9.22
N LEU A 165 15.53 2.05 -8.99
CA LEU A 165 14.53 2.22 -10.03
C LEU A 165 13.87 3.59 -9.91
N GLN A 166 14.16 4.42 -10.90
CA GLN A 166 13.46 5.67 -11.19
C GLN A 166 12.60 5.57 -12.46
N GLY A 167 12.87 4.55 -13.29
CA GLY A 167 12.06 4.10 -14.41
C GLY A 167 11.26 2.83 -14.08
N GLY A 168 11.09 1.95 -15.07
CA GLY A 168 10.26 0.75 -14.98
C GLY A 168 11.03 -0.56 -14.74
N LEU A 169 10.33 -1.53 -14.14
CA LEU A 169 10.73 -2.94 -14.13
C LEU A 169 9.68 -3.78 -14.86
N GLY A 170 10.10 -4.51 -15.89
CA GLY A 170 9.27 -5.34 -16.76
C GLY A 170 9.56 -6.84 -16.63
N GLY A 171 8.69 -7.65 -17.24
CA GLY A 171 8.90 -9.09 -17.41
C GLY A 171 8.31 -9.99 -16.31
N GLU A 172 8.21 -11.27 -16.65
CA GLU A 172 7.69 -12.39 -15.87
C GLU A 172 8.75 -13.09 -15.00
N GLY A 173 10.00 -12.67 -15.11
CA GLY A 173 11.12 -13.21 -14.36
C GLY A 173 11.08 -12.91 -12.86
N VAL A 174 12.08 -13.46 -12.16
CA VAL A 174 12.27 -13.29 -10.72
C VAL A 174 13.47 -12.38 -10.49
N LEU A 175 13.31 -11.28 -9.77
CA LEU A 175 14.39 -10.43 -9.29
C LEU A 175 14.60 -10.63 -7.80
N THR A 176 15.75 -11.16 -7.39
CA THR A 176 16.14 -11.23 -5.98
C THR A 176 17.03 -10.07 -5.59
N VAL A 177 16.57 -9.21 -4.69
CA VAL A 177 17.34 -8.12 -4.09
C VAL A 177 18.11 -8.67 -2.91
N THR A 178 19.44 -8.63 -2.98
CA THR A 178 20.32 -9.20 -1.94
C THR A 178 20.84 -8.15 -0.95
N ARG A 179 20.82 -6.85 -1.30
CA ARG A 179 21.25 -5.77 -0.41
C ARG A 179 20.30 -4.59 -0.36
N LYS A 180 20.10 -3.87 -1.47
CA LYS A 180 19.31 -2.65 -1.51
C LYS A 180 18.53 -2.48 -2.81
N LEU A 181 17.27 -2.12 -2.68
CA LEU A 181 16.44 -1.61 -3.75
C LEU A 181 15.86 -0.25 -3.39
N ALA A 182 16.11 0.77 -4.20
CA ALA A 182 15.51 2.09 -4.04
C ALA A 182 14.47 2.32 -5.13
N TRP A 183 13.19 2.41 -4.76
CA TRP A 183 12.12 2.89 -5.63
C TRP A 183 11.93 4.37 -5.39
N VAL A 184 12.43 5.15 -6.34
CA VAL A 184 12.44 6.61 -6.26
C VAL A 184 11.68 7.12 -7.47
N SER A 185 10.38 7.30 -7.28
CA SER A 185 9.55 8.02 -8.25
C SER A 185 10.05 9.47 -8.38
N THR A 186 10.23 9.93 -9.62
CA THR A 186 10.54 11.32 -9.93
C THR A 186 9.26 12.10 -10.28
N ALA A 187 9.37 13.41 -10.53
CA ALA A 187 8.25 14.35 -10.62
C ALA A 187 7.11 14.00 -11.62
N ARG A 188 7.28 12.99 -12.49
CA ARG A 188 6.32 12.58 -13.52
C ARG A 188 5.37 11.43 -13.13
N GLY A 189 5.49 10.84 -11.94
CA GLY A 189 4.57 9.76 -11.52
C GLY A 189 5.27 8.65 -10.73
N ALA A 190 4.51 7.68 -10.22
CA ALA A 190 5.04 6.52 -9.52
C ALA A 190 6.00 5.70 -10.41
N ALA A 191 6.95 4.98 -9.82
CA ALA A 191 7.69 3.96 -10.56
C ALA A 191 6.76 2.79 -10.89
N THR A 192 6.91 2.14 -12.05
CA THR A 192 6.01 1.04 -12.46
C THR A 192 6.74 -0.31 -12.44
N GLN A 193 6.07 -1.34 -11.92
CA GLN A 193 6.42 -2.73 -12.18
C GLN A 193 5.26 -3.45 -12.84
N THR A 194 5.53 -4.12 -13.94
CA THR A 194 4.50 -4.82 -14.72
C THR A 194 5.08 -6.05 -15.38
N THR A 195 4.25 -7.05 -15.65
CA THR A 195 4.63 -8.21 -16.48
C THR A 195 4.49 -7.88 -17.97
N ARG A 196 3.63 -6.92 -18.35
CA ARG A 196 3.44 -6.50 -19.75
C ARG A 196 4.20 -5.23 -20.07
N ARG A 197 4.82 -5.18 -21.24
CA ARG A 197 5.63 -4.05 -21.74
C ARG A 197 4.79 -2.89 -22.29
N CYS A 198 3.68 -2.57 -21.62
CA CYS A 198 2.69 -1.63 -22.14
C CYS A 198 3.16 -0.18 -22.35
N GLU A 199 4.29 0.18 -21.75
CA GLU A 199 4.89 1.49 -21.86
C GLU A 199 5.92 1.58 -23.01
N LEU A 200 6.24 0.46 -23.66
CA LEU A 200 7.09 0.43 -24.84
C LEU A 200 6.21 0.61 -26.11
N PRO A 201 6.58 1.51 -27.04
CA PRO A 201 5.77 1.80 -28.24
C PRO A 201 5.48 0.58 -29.12
N GLU A 202 6.30 -0.46 -28.98
CA GLU A 202 6.36 -1.64 -29.83
C GLU A 202 5.44 -2.77 -29.35
N VAL A 203 4.82 -2.65 -28.17
CA VAL A 203 4.05 -3.75 -27.56
C VAL A 203 2.56 -3.45 -27.49
N ASP A 204 1.77 -4.34 -28.08
CA ASP A 204 0.31 -4.28 -28.01
C ASP A 204 -0.21 -4.71 -26.62
N CYS A 205 -0.75 -3.73 -25.89
CA CYS A 205 -1.40 -3.90 -24.59
C CYS A 205 -2.74 -4.64 -24.62
N SER A 206 -3.27 -4.96 -25.80
CA SER A 206 -4.49 -5.75 -25.92
C SER A 206 -4.28 -7.22 -25.51
N SER A 207 -3.03 -7.68 -25.47
CA SER A 207 -2.67 -9.04 -25.10
C SER A 207 -3.05 -9.35 -23.64
N PRO A 208 -3.51 -10.57 -23.35
CA PRO A 208 -3.86 -10.98 -21.99
C PRO A 208 -2.64 -10.86 -21.07
N VAL A 209 -2.90 -10.59 -19.78
CA VAL A 209 -1.86 -10.61 -18.74
C VAL A 209 -1.21 -12.01 -18.74
N PRO A 210 0.13 -12.11 -18.78
CA PRO A 210 0.82 -13.38 -18.67
C PRO A 210 0.32 -14.20 -17.48
N ALA A 211 0.11 -15.49 -17.68
CA ALA A 211 -0.33 -16.38 -16.60
C ALA A 211 0.71 -16.50 -15.48
N GLN A 212 2.00 -16.32 -15.81
CA GLN A 212 3.07 -16.33 -14.84
C GLN A 212 3.31 -14.93 -14.26
N PRO A 213 3.21 -14.75 -12.94
CA PRO A 213 3.50 -13.47 -12.32
C PRO A 213 5.00 -13.21 -12.29
N GLY A 214 5.42 -12.01 -12.69
CA GLY A 214 6.78 -11.52 -12.40
C GLY A 214 6.93 -11.24 -10.90
N ARG A 215 8.09 -11.55 -10.33
CA ARG A 215 8.29 -11.52 -8.87
C ARG A 215 9.53 -10.74 -8.48
N THR A 216 9.39 -9.86 -7.50
CA THR A 216 10.51 -9.18 -6.84
C THR A 216 10.64 -9.74 -5.43
N VAL A 217 11.74 -10.43 -5.14
CA VAL A 217 12.03 -11.04 -3.83
C VAL A 217 13.03 -10.17 -3.08
N VAL A 218 12.67 -9.71 -1.89
CA VAL A 218 13.57 -9.01 -0.97
C VAL A 218 14.16 -10.06 -0.04
N ALA A 219 15.43 -10.40 -0.22
CA ALA A 219 16.10 -11.42 0.59
C ALA A 219 16.18 -11.00 2.07
N PRO A 220 16.34 -11.96 3.00
CA PRO A 220 16.65 -11.65 4.39
C PRO A 220 17.86 -10.72 4.52
N GLY A 221 17.73 -9.68 5.33
CA GLY A 221 18.76 -8.64 5.50
C GLY A 221 18.80 -7.57 4.41
N ALA A 222 18.17 -7.79 3.26
CA ALA A 222 18.04 -6.78 2.22
C ALA A 222 17.01 -5.70 2.60
N THR A 223 17.14 -4.53 1.97
CA THR A 223 16.28 -3.38 2.23
C THR A 223 15.66 -2.82 0.95
N VAL A 224 14.40 -2.43 1.03
CA VAL A 224 13.71 -1.66 0.00
C VAL A 224 13.28 -0.33 0.58
N SER A 225 13.56 0.77 -0.12
CA SER A 225 13.03 2.09 0.21
C SER A 225 12.05 2.55 -0.88
N VAL A 226 10.80 2.76 -0.49
CA VAL A 226 9.74 3.34 -1.32
C VAL A 226 9.55 4.79 -0.90
N SER A 227 9.85 5.71 -1.80
CA SER A 227 9.82 7.15 -1.54
C SER A 227 9.40 7.92 -2.80
N GLY A 228 9.36 9.26 -2.73
CA GLY A 228 8.84 10.06 -3.84
C GLY A 228 7.33 9.90 -3.94
N ARG A 229 6.78 9.64 -5.14
CA ARG A 229 5.35 9.34 -5.36
C ARG A 229 5.05 7.85 -5.48
N GLY A 230 5.80 7.01 -4.76
CA GLY A 230 5.48 5.59 -4.62
C GLY A 230 5.80 4.71 -5.84
N VAL A 231 5.22 3.51 -5.82
CA VAL A 231 5.35 2.47 -6.86
C VAL A 231 3.97 1.93 -7.22
N ASN A 232 3.74 1.66 -8.50
CA ASN A 232 2.60 0.93 -9.00
C ASN A 232 3.05 -0.47 -9.40
N LEU A 233 2.46 -1.50 -8.80
CA LEU A 233 2.57 -2.89 -9.20
C LEU A 233 1.34 -3.20 -10.05
N SER A 234 1.54 -3.79 -11.21
CA SER A 234 0.44 -4.13 -12.12
C SER A 234 0.60 -5.51 -12.72
N ASP A 235 -0.48 -6.01 -13.33
CA ASP A 235 -0.50 -7.22 -14.15
C ASP A 235 0.04 -8.47 -13.42
N GLY A 236 -0.50 -8.75 -12.24
CA GLY A 236 -0.17 -9.94 -11.45
C GLY A 236 1.20 -9.93 -10.78
N ARG A 237 1.98 -8.84 -10.85
CA ARG A 237 3.28 -8.74 -10.17
C ARG A 237 3.20 -9.07 -8.67
N VAL A 238 4.22 -9.76 -8.17
CA VAL A 238 4.35 -10.12 -6.76
C VAL A 238 5.57 -9.44 -6.14
N LEU A 239 5.37 -8.69 -5.06
CA LEU A 239 6.44 -8.25 -4.17
C LEU A 239 6.49 -9.19 -2.97
N GLU A 240 7.53 -10.01 -2.90
CA GLU A 240 7.76 -10.90 -1.77
C GLU A 240 8.87 -10.35 -0.88
N ASN A 241 8.56 -10.16 0.40
CA ASN A 241 9.44 -9.52 1.35
C ASN A 241 9.79 -10.46 2.50
N HIS A 242 11.07 -10.88 2.54
CA HIS A 242 11.71 -11.53 3.69
C HIS A 242 12.69 -10.59 4.43
N GLY A 243 12.99 -9.44 3.83
CA GLY A 243 13.84 -8.39 4.38
C GLY A 243 13.05 -7.23 4.98
N LYS A 244 13.42 -5.99 4.64
CA LYS A 244 12.75 -4.78 5.14
C LYS A 244 12.33 -3.86 4.00
N VAL A 245 11.03 -3.64 3.85
CA VAL A 245 10.44 -2.62 2.97
C VAL A 245 10.06 -1.41 3.80
N THR A 246 10.52 -0.21 3.44
CA THR A 246 10.19 1.04 4.12
C THR A 246 9.45 1.99 3.19
N ILE A 247 8.24 2.39 3.55
CA ILE A 247 7.44 3.42 2.85
C ILE A 247 7.59 4.73 3.64
N SER A 248 8.04 5.78 2.96
CA SER A 248 8.40 7.06 3.60
C SER A 248 8.07 8.26 2.71
N ASN A 249 8.15 9.48 3.25
CA ASN A 249 7.81 10.72 2.54
C ASN A 249 6.39 10.66 1.94
N ALA A 250 6.21 10.97 0.66
CA ALA A 250 4.93 10.78 -0.05
C ALA A 250 4.81 9.40 -0.73
N GLY A 251 5.68 8.45 -0.38
CA GLY A 251 5.71 7.12 -0.98
C GLY A 251 4.48 6.28 -0.62
N TYR A 252 4.14 5.36 -1.52
CA TYR A 252 3.08 4.36 -1.37
C TYR A 252 3.37 3.16 -2.28
N VAL A 253 2.61 2.08 -2.10
CA VAL A 253 2.52 0.97 -3.07
C VAL A 253 1.08 0.94 -3.57
N ALA A 254 0.86 1.04 -4.88
CA ALA A 254 -0.43 0.75 -5.48
C ALA A 254 -0.36 -0.61 -6.17
N ALA A 255 -1.38 -1.43 -5.98
CA ALA A 255 -1.42 -2.81 -6.44
C ALA A 255 -2.65 -2.99 -7.35
N ASP A 256 -2.40 -3.17 -8.65
CA ASP A 256 -3.42 -3.36 -9.69
C ASP A 256 -3.57 -4.83 -10.08
N ARG A 257 -4.74 -5.21 -10.61
CA ARG A 257 -4.93 -6.42 -11.43
C ARG A 257 -4.31 -7.71 -10.85
N GLY A 258 -4.76 -8.13 -9.66
CA GLY A 258 -4.34 -9.40 -9.06
C GLY A 258 -2.89 -9.46 -8.59
N THR A 259 -2.26 -8.30 -8.38
CA THR A 259 -0.93 -8.20 -7.75
C THR A 259 -0.96 -8.59 -6.28
N ALA A 260 0.19 -9.01 -5.76
CA ALA A 260 0.32 -9.42 -4.37
C ALA A 260 1.54 -8.79 -3.68
N LEU A 261 1.37 -8.44 -2.41
CA LEU A 261 2.46 -8.14 -1.49
C LEU A 261 2.49 -9.23 -0.42
N LEU A 262 3.56 -9.99 -0.39
CA LEU A 262 3.77 -11.10 0.55
C LEU A 262 4.83 -10.66 1.57
N ASN A 263 4.42 -10.18 2.73
CA ASN A 263 5.31 -9.83 3.84
C ASN A 263 5.49 -11.05 4.75
N LEU A 264 6.49 -11.88 4.44
CA LEU A 264 6.57 -13.24 4.94
C LEU A 264 7.56 -13.37 6.10
N ARG A 265 7.25 -14.30 7.01
CA ARG A 265 8.18 -14.83 8.00
C ARG A 265 8.46 -16.29 7.69
N ASP A 266 9.73 -16.65 7.75
CA ASP A 266 10.21 -18.01 7.59
C ASP A 266 11.40 -18.28 8.54
N ALA A 267 12.13 -19.38 8.31
CA ALA A 267 13.32 -19.70 9.09
C ALA A 267 14.51 -18.77 8.79
N GLY A 268 14.55 -18.14 7.61
CA GLY A 268 15.62 -17.26 7.15
C GLY A 268 15.45 -15.80 7.59
N GLY A 269 14.23 -15.36 7.90
CA GLY A 269 13.99 -14.00 8.38
C GLY A 269 12.53 -13.67 8.71
N THR A 270 12.33 -12.45 9.17
CA THR A 270 11.00 -11.85 9.36
C THR A 270 10.91 -10.63 8.45
N GLY A 271 10.09 -10.75 7.41
CA GLY A 271 9.69 -9.64 6.55
C GLY A 271 9.12 -8.49 7.37
N GLN A 272 9.64 -7.29 7.13
CA GLN A 272 9.19 -6.06 7.77
C GLN A 272 8.67 -5.07 6.74
N LEU A 273 7.39 -4.71 6.85
CA LEU A 273 6.83 -3.55 6.16
C LEU A 273 6.77 -2.39 7.14
N VAL A 274 7.56 -1.35 6.92
CA VAL A 274 7.69 -0.19 7.80
C VAL A 274 7.08 1.04 7.15
N LEU A 275 6.04 1.57 7.76
CA LEU A 275 5.33 2.78 7.36
C LEU A 275 5.86 3.95 8.21
N GLN A 276 6.59 4.87 7.57
CA GLN A 276 7.17 6.07 8.19
C GLN A 276 6.43 7.35 7.79
N ASN A 277 5.36 7.22 7.01
CA ASN A 277 4.49 8.30 6.57
C ASN A 277 3.02 7.90 6.83
N ASP A 278 2.10 8.69 6.28
CA ASP A 278 0.66 8.42 6.28
C ASP A 278 0.22 7.83 4.91
N GLY A 279 1.16 7.22 4.20
CA GLY A 279 0.91 6.46 2.98
C GLY A 279 0.59 5.00 3.30
N GLY A 280 0.54 4.16 2.27
CA GLY A 280 0.02 2.81 2.44
C GLY A 280 0.30 1.87 1.28
N VAL A 281 -0.35 0.72 1.37
CA VAL A 281 -0.58 -0.20 0.25
C VAL A 281 -2.01 0.03 -0.18
N TYR A 282 -2.21 0.41 -1.43
CA TYR A 282 -3.52 0.77 -1.97
C TYR A 282 -3.90 -0.20 -3.07
N GLN A 283 -5.19 -0.50 -3.15
CA GLN A 283 -5.74 -1.04 -4.36
C GLN A 283 -5.64 0.05 -5.43
N GLY A 284 -4.87 -0.20 -6.49
CA GLY A 284 -4.74 0.79 -7.55
C GLY A 284 -5.94 0.76 -8.50
N LEU A 285 -5.73 0.61 -9.81
CA LEU A 285 -6.81 0.59 -10.79
C LEU A 285 -7.69 -0.67 -10.67
N LEU A 286 -8.89 -0.48 -10.13
CA LEU A 286 -9.97 -1.47 -10.12
C LEU A 286 -10.41 -1.84 -11.54
N THR A 287 -10.34 -3.12 -11.87
CA THR A 287 -10.85 -3.67 -13.13
C THR A 287 -11.98 -4.64 -12.82
N PRO A 288 -13.22 -4.38 -13.28
CA PRO A 288 -14.36 -5.27 -13.03
C PRO A 288 -14.05 -6.72 -13.43
N GLY A 289 -14.36 -7.67 -12.54
CA GLY A 289 -14.14 -9.10 -12.76
C GLY A 289 -12.73 -9.60 -12.41
N LEU A 290 -11.80 -8.73 -12.01
CA LEU A 290 -10.51 -9.14 -11.46
C LEU A 290 -10.53 -9.12 -9.92
N PRO A 291 -9.76 -10.01 -9.26
CA PRO A 291 -9.66 -10.01 -7.80
C PRO A 291 -8.98 -8.72 -7.29
N LEU A 292 -9.27 -8.37 -6.03
CA LEU A 292 -8.54 -7.31 -5.32
C LEU A 292 -7.06 -7.68 -5.21
N ALA A 293 -6.20 -6.68 -4.99
CA ALA A 293 -4.81 -6.95 -4.61
C ALA A 293 -4.76 -7.80 -3.34
N LEU A 294 -3.77 -8.68 -3.22
CA LEU A 294 -3.59 -9.54 -2.06
C LEU A 294 -2.46 -9.00 -1.17
N VAL A 295 -2.68 -8.89 0.13
CA VAL A 295 -1.62 -8.65 1.12
C VAL A 295 -1.59 -9.79 2.10
N VAL A 296 -0.55 -10.63 2.03
CA VAL A 296 -0.29 -11.66 3.04
C VAL A 296 0.77 -11.16 3.99
N ASN A 297 0.49 -11.18 5.28
CA ASN A 297 1.44 -10.81 6.31
C ASN A 297 1.58 -11.95 7.31
N THR A 298 2.70 -12.68 7.25
CA THR A 298 3.14 -13.59 8.32
C THR A 298 4.34 -13.03 9.09
N GLY A 299 4.89 -11.89 8.62
CA GLY A 299 5.93 -11.11 9.27
C GLY A 299 5.41 -10.00 10.18
N ARG A 300 6.00 -8.80 10.04
CA ARG A 300 5.66 -7.62 10.84
C ARG A 300 5.36 -6.40 9.98
N ILE A 301 4.24 -5.75 10.26
CA ILE A 301 3.92 -4.40 9.77
C ILE A 301 4.16 -3.41 10.91
N LEU A 302 4.83 -2.29 10.65
CA LEU A 302 5.21 -1.31 11.66
C LEU A 302 4.88 0.12 11.19
N LYS A 303 3.94 0.81 11.84
CA LYS A 303 3.80 2.27 11.75
C LYS A 303 4.71 2.93 12.77
N SER A 304 5.67 3.71 12.29
CA SER A 304 6.73 4.30 13.12
C SER A 304 6.97 5.79 12.89
N GLY A 305 6.36 6.38 11.87
CA GLY A 305 6.40 7.82 11.58
C GLY A 305 5.08 8.27 10.98
N GLY A 306 4.84 9.58 10.89
CA GLY A 306 3.55 10.16 10.54
C GLY A 306 2.55 10.11 11.69
N THR A 307 1.70 11.13 11.79
CA THR A 307 0.67 11.26 12.83
C THR A 307 -0.73 10.89 12.32
N GLY A 308 -0.90 10.79 11.00
CA GLY A 308 -2.14 10.37 10.38
C GLY A 308 -2.26 8.85 10.23
N THR A 309 -3.14 8.45 9.32
CA THR A 309 -3.51 7.06 9.07
C THR A 309 -2.70 6.51 7.89
N SER A 310 -2.01 5.39 8.11
CA SER A 310 -1.54 4.52 7.03
C SER A 310 -2.60 3.49 6.70
N ILE A 311 -2.68 3.11 5.42
CA ILE A 311 -3.76 2.24 4.93
C ILE A 311 -3.18 1.02 4.22
N ILE A 312 -3.83 -0.12 4.41
CA ILE A 312 -3.61 -1.35 3.66
C ILE A 312 -4.95 -1.71 3.03
N ASP A 313 -5.17 -1.29 1.80
CA ASP A 313 -6.38 -1.54 1.02
C ASP A 313 -6.14 -2.67 0.02
N ALA A 314 -6.49 -3.89 0.46
CA ALA A 314 -6.25 -5.14 -0.23
C ALA A 314 -7.00 -6.29 0.46
N ASP A 315 -7.15 -7.44 -0.20
CA ASP A 315 -7.47 -8.70 0.50
C ASP A 315 -6.33 -9.03 1.47
N TYR A 316 -6.47 -8.60 2.73
CA TYR A 316 -5.46 -8.80 3.75
C TYR A 316 -5.61 -10.16 4.42
N ARG A 317 -4.50 -10.88 4.63
CA ARG A 317 -4.45 -12.13 5.38
C ARG A 317 -3.32 -12.10 6.40
N ALA A 318 -3.65 -12.29 7.67
CA ALA A 318 -2.67 -12.41 8.75
C ALA A 318 -1.99 -13.79 8.81
N THR A 319 -2.43 -14.73 7.98
CA THR A 319 -1.92 -16.10 7.92
C THR A 319 -1.73 -16.53 6.47
N ASP A 320 -0.83 -17.48 6.27
CA ASP A 320 -0.63 -18.16 5.00
C ASP A 320 -0.73 -19.68 5.24
N PRO A 321 -1.48 -20.46 4.43
CA PRO A 321 -1.62 -21.90 4.64
C PRO A 321 -0.30 -22.68 4.69
N GLY A 322 0.76 -22.17 4.06
CA GLY A 322 2.10 -22.76 4.09
C GLY A 322 2.97 -22.30 5.26
N SER A 323 2.51 -21.35 6.08
CA SER A 323 3.29 -20.75 7.16
C SER A 323 2.76 -21.13 8.54
N ALA A 324 3.66 -21.49 9.45
CA ALA A 324 3.35 -21.66 10.87
C ALA A 324 3.25 -20.33 11.63
N PHE A 325 3.43 -19.20 10.95
CA PHE A 325 3.48 -17.88 11.57
C PHE A 325 2.22 -17.06 11.27
N THR A 326 1.75 -16.34 12.28
CA THR A 326 0.74 -15.30 12.15
C THR A 326 1.43 -13.94 12.15
N GLY A 327 1.03 -13.07 11.22
CA GLY A 327 1.56 -11.73 11.11
C GLY A 327 1.19 -10.86 12.30
N THR A 328 2.06 -9.89 12.56
CA THR A 328 1.86 -8.90 13.62
C THR A 328 1.85 -7.49 13.05
N VAL A 329 1.05 -6.62 13.66
CA VAL A 329 1.04 -5.18 13.37
C VAL A 329 1.56 -4.44 14.61
N VAL A 330 2.41 -3.45 14.43
CA VAL A 330 2.91 -2.62 15.53
C VAL A 330 2.65 -1.17 15.18
N VAL A 331 1.89 -0.46 16.01
CA VAL A 331 1.57 0.94 15.80
C VAL A 331 2.24 1.76 16.90
N ARG A 332 3.25 2.55 16.51
CA ARG A 332 3.98 3.42 17.44
C ARG A 332 3.51 4.86 17.42
N THR A 333 2.99 5.33 16.28
CA THR A 333 2.50 6.70 16.05
C THR A 333 1.34 6.64 15.05
N GLY A 334 0.39 7.59 15.14
CA GLY A 334 -0.75 7.65 14.24
C GLY A 334 -1.59 6.37 14.24
N THR A 335 -2.17 6.04 13.08
CA THR A 335 -3.07 4.89 12.93
C THR A 335 -2.63 4.00 11.78
N ILE A 336 -2.85 2.68 11.88
CA ILE A 336 -2.92 1.78 10.71
C ILE A 336 -4.37 1.37 10.53
N SER A 337 -4.87 1.48 9.31
CA SER A 337 -6.11 0.86 8.86
C SER A 337 -5.83 -0.28 7.90
N ILE A 338 -6.44 -1.43 8.16
CA ILE A 338 -6.45 -2.58 7.26
C ILE A 338 -7.85 -2.72 6.66
N VAL A 339 -7.90 -2.61 5.35
CA VAL A 339 -9.08 -2.43 4.55
C VAL A 339 -9.22 -3.63 3.61
N GLY A 340 -10.41 -4.23 3.53
CA GLY A 340 -10.70 -5.30 2.55
C GLY A 340 -10.41 -6.71 3.05
N SER A 341 -10.33 -6.93 4.36
CA SER A 341 -10.15 -8.26 4.94
C SER A 341 -11.36 -9.16 4.63
N THR A 342 -11.27 -10.05 3.64
CA THR A 342 -12.37 -10.97 3.31
C THR A 342 -12.54 -12.03 4.41
N ALA A 343 -13.68 -12.73 4.42
CA ALA A 343 -13.94 -13.84 5.34
C ALA A 343 -12.78 -14.87 5.27
N GLY A 344 -12.05 -15.04 6.39
CA GLY A 344 -10.87 -15.92 6.48
C GLY A 344 -9.52 -15.19 6.59
N SER A 345 -9.51 -13.86 6.53
CA SER A 345 -8.35 -12.98 6.78
C SER A 345 -7.70 -13.13 8.17
N GLY A 346 -8.42 -13.76 9.11
CA GLY A 346 -7.96 -14.04 10.46
C GLY A 346 -7.92 -12.80 11.33
N ALA A 347 -7.87 -13.00 12.65
CA ALA A 347 -7.78 -11.91 13.60
C ALA A 347 -6.49 -11.09 13.42
N VAL A 348 -6.62 -9.75 13.34
CA VAL A 348 -5.44 -8.88 13.24
C VAL A 348 -4.84 -8.72 14.62
N THR A 349 -3.66 -9.31 14.82
CA THR A 349 -2.90 -9.18 16.08
C THR A 349 -1.97 -7.98 16.00
N ALA A 350 -2.07 -7.08 16.97
CA ALA A 350 -1.29 -5.86 17.01
C ALA A 350 -0.74 -5.50 18.38
N THR A 351 0.32 -4.69 18.38
CA THR A 351 0.82 -3.97 19.56
C THR A 351 0.70 -2.47 19.33
N VAL A 352 -0.10 -1.79 20.15
CA VAL A 352 -0.47 -0.37 19.97
C VAL A 352 0.11 0.45 21.12
N LYS A 353 0.85 1.52 20.79
CA LYS A 353 1.36 2.50 21.76
C LYS A 353 0.27 3.48 22.20
N GLN A 354 0.53 4.21 23.29
CA GLN A 354 -0.36 5.29 23.73
C GLN A 354 -0.61 6.31 22.61
N GLY A 355 -1.88 6.65 22.39
CA GLY A 355 -2.34 7.62 21.38
C GLY A 355 -2.22 7.13 19.93
N ALA A 356 -1.83 5.87 19.73
CA ALA A 356 -1.83 5.22 18.43
C ALA A 356 -3.08 4.36 18.25
N GLY A 357 -3.43 4.07 16.99
CA GLY A 357 -4.64 3.34 16.62
C GLY A 357 -4.42 2.17 15.68
N LEU A 358 -5.28 1.16 15.79
CA LEU A 358 -5.47 0.13 14.77
C LEU A 358 -6.95 0.10 14.37
N ALA A 359 -7.20 0.02 13.06
CA ALA A 359 -8.51 -0.14 12.48
C ALA A 359 -8.59 -1.34 11.53
N THR A 360 -9.76 -1.97 11.47
CA THR A 360 -10.15 -2.87 10.36
C THR A 360 -11.45 -2.36 9.73
N GLY A 361 -11.58 -2.45 8.40
CA GLY A 361 -12.78 -1.98 7.70
C GLY A 361 -12.77 -2.25 6.18
N SER A 362 -13.62 -1.56 5.44
CA SER A 362 -13.54 -1.44 3.97
C SER A 362 -13.43 0.03 3.57
N CYS A 363 -13.00 0.32 2.35
CA CYS A 363 -12.97 1.67 1.79
C CYS A 363 -14.07 1.77 0.73
N THR A 364 -14.77 2.90 0.70
CA THR A 364 -15.66 3.24 -0.41
C THR A 364 -14.90 3.98 -1.52
N GLY A 365 -15.28 3.69 -2.76
CA GLY A 365 -14.96 4.52 -3.92
C GLY A 365 -13.88 3.93 -4.83
N SER A 366 -14.29 3.58 -6.04
CA SER A 366 -13.34 3.42 -7.14
C SER A 366 -12.67 4.77 -7.39
N VAL A 367 -11.35 4.87 -7.15
CA VAL A 367 -10.58 6.04 -7.57
C VAL A 367 -10.40 5.96 -9.09
N SER A 368 -11.43 6.36 -9.84
CA SER A 368 -11.35 6.47 -11.30
C SER A 368 -10.56 7.72 -11.67
N GLY A 369 -9.24 7.58 -11.79
CA GLY A 369 -8.40 8.57 -12.46
C GLY A 369 -7.10 8.92 -11.75
N GLY A 370 -6.05 8.13 -12.02
CA GLY A 370 -4.67 8.60 -12.21
C GLY A 370 -3.96 9.35 -11.08
N SER A 371 -4.56 9.49 -9.91
CA SER A 371 -4.00 10.24 -8.78
C SER A 371 -4.02 9.38 -7.54
N SER A 372 -2.85 9.16 -6.96
CA SER A 372 -2.66 8.61 -5.62
C SER A 372 -3.22 9.57 -4.57
N ALA A 373 -4.52 9.49 -4.31
CA ALA A 373 -5.21 10.15 -3.20
C ALA A 373 -6.66 9.68 -3.20
N GLY A 374 -7.23 9.12 -2.15
CA GLY A 374 -6.68 8.68 -0.88
C GLY A 374 -7.82 7.89 -0.28
N CYS A 375 -7.59 6.61 0.03
CA CYS A 375 -8.35 6.06 1.14
C CYS A 375 -8.05 7.00 2.31
N THR A 376 -9.04 7.67 2.86
CA THR A 376 -8.91 8.31 4.16
C THR A 376 -9.01 7.22 5.22
N THR A 377 -8.92 7.57 6.51
CA THR A 377 -9.33 6.67 7.60
C THR A 377 -10.57 5.88 7.16
N PRO A 378 -10.60 4.54 7.32
CA PRO A 378 -11.63 3.68 6.77
C PRO A 378 -12.98 4.29 7.11
N VAL A 379 -13.69 4.66 6.06
CA VAL A 379 -15.05 5.14 6.15
C VAL A 379 -15.88 3.88 6.20
N ALA A 380 -16.71 3.73 7.23
CA ALA A 380 -17.61 2.60 7.28
C ALA A 380 -18.48 2.65 6.01
N THR A 381 -18.91 1.50 5.49
CA THR A 381 -19.71 1.42 4.26
C THR A 381 -20.97 0.58 4.48
N ALA A 382 -21.96 0.62 3.59
CA ALA A 382 -23.10 -0.31 3.68
C ALA A 382 -22.67 -1.79 3.69
N ASP A 383 -21.56 -2.10 2.99
CA ASP A 383 -21.01 -3.45 2.87
C ASP A 383 -20.09 -3.82 4.04
N ASN A 384 -19.48 -2.82 4.70
CA ASN A 384 -18.79 -3.00 5.98
C ASN A 384 -19.11 -1.84 6.95
N PRO A 385 -20.23 -1.94 7.66
CA PRO A 385 -20.76 -0.80 8.40
C PRO A 385 -20.09 -0.53 9.73
N GLN A 386 -19.08 -1.30 10.11
CA GLN A 386 -18.42 -1.18 11.41
C GLN A 386 -16.91 -1.03 11.21
N ALA A 387 -16.43 0.21 11.11
CA ALA A 387 -14.99 0.45 11.27
C ALA A 387 -14.69 0.60 12.76
N THR A 388 -13.74 -0.18 13.28
CA THR A 388 -13.38 -0.16 14.72
C THR A 388 -11.98 0.35 14.90
N ASP A 389 -11.83 1.55 15.45
CA ASP A 389 -10.53 2.07 15.90
C ASP A 389 -10.33 1.73 17.38
N VAL A 390 -9.17 1.13 17.70
CA VAL A 390 -8.75 0.98 19.10
C VAL A 390 -7.70 2.03 19.41
N GLU A 391 -8.06 3.04 20.20
CA GLU A 391 -7.12 4.05 20.71
C GLU A 391 -6.77 3.76 22.17
N LEU A 392 -5.46 3.68 22.47
CA LEU A 392 -5.02 3.52 23.86
C LEU A 392 -4.62 4.87 24.46
N THR A 393 -5.48 5.50 25.26
CA THR A 393 -5.15 6.76 25.95
C THR A 393 -4.76 6.49 27.41
N ARG A 394 -3.54 6.01 27.68
CA ARG A 394 -3.04 5.77 29.06
C ARG A 394 -1.77 6.56 29.41
N PRO A 395 -1.79 7.49 30.38
CA PRO A 395 -0.56 8.11 30.86
C PRO A 395 0.33 7.08 31.57
N GLY A 396 1.46 6.70 30.94
CA GLY A 396 2.54 5.96 31.62
C GLY A 396 2.69 4.46 31.32
N SER A 397 2.02 3.89 30.29
CA SER A 397 2.38 2.54 29.80
C SER A 397 2.86 2.51 28.35
N THR A 398 3.75 1.54 28.09
CA THR A 398 4.70 1.46 26.97
C THR A 398 4.17 0.84 25.68
N SER A 399 3.10 0.02 25.73
CA SER A 399 2.35 -0.56 24.58
C SER A 399 1.42 -1.68 25.05
N THR A 400 0.34 -1.95 24.33
CA THR A 400 -0.63 -3.03 24.65
C THR A 400 -0.86 -3.94 23.44
N SER A 401 -1.03 -5.25 23.66
CA SER A 401 -1.47 -6.17 22.62
C SER A 401 -2.98 -6.06 22.41
N VAL A 402 -3.41 -5.91 21.16
CA VAL A 402 -4.80 -5.81 20.73
C VAL A 402 -5.04 -6.80 19.61
N THR A 403 -6.19 -7.46 19.62
CA THR A 403 -6.68 -8.30 18.54
C THR A 403 -8.04 -7.77 18.11
N ILE A 404 -8.22 -7.55 16.80
CA ILE A 404 -9.51 -7.14 16.21
C ILE A 404 -9.91 -8.19 15.18
N GLU A 405 -11.14 -8.69 15.29
CA GLU A 405 -11.72 -9.71 14.41
C GLU A 405 -13.17 -9.33 14.06
N GLU A 406 -13.49 -9.27 12.77
CA GLU A 406 -14.88 -9.17 12.31
C GLU A 406 -15.55 -10.55 12.36
N MET A 407 -16.69 -10.65 13.04
CA MET A 407 -17.36 -11.91 13.32
C MET A 407 -18.34 -12.29 12.20
N THR A 408 -17.83 -12.51 11.00
CA THR A 408 -18.66 -12.92 9.84
C THR A 408 -19.36 -14.24 10.13
N GLY A 409 -20.70 -14.24 10.11
CA GLY A 409 -21.53 -15.42 10.43
C GLY A 409 -22.17 -15.39 11.82
N GLU A 410 -21.80 -14.45 12.70
CA GLU A 410 -22.54 -14.22 13.94
C GLU A 410 -23.84 -13.45 13.64
N ALA A 411 -24.99 -14.00 14.08
CA ALA A 411 -26.29 -13.39 13.81
C ALA A 411 -26.41 -12.00 14.46
N ASN A 412 -26.79 -11.00 13.65
CA ASN A 412 -27.02 -9.62 14.09
C ASN A 412 -28.45 -9.13 13.82
N PRO A 413 -29.50 -9.79 14.38
CA PRO A 413 -30.88 -9.39 14.13
C PRO A 413 -31.13 -7.97 14.65
N GLY A 414 -31.53 -7.08 13.74
CA GLY A 414 -31.85 -5.68 14.04
C GLY A 414 -30.64 -4.76 14.26
N GLY A 415 -29.41 -5.28 14.19
CA GLY A 415 -28.22 -4.46 14.31
C GLY A 415 -27.65 -4.00 12.98
N LEU A 416 -26.81 -2.97 13.05
CA LEU A 416 -26.11 -2.38 11.91
C LEU A 416 -24.75 -3.07 11.75
N GLY A 417 -24.45 -3.61 10.57
CA GLY A 417 -23.15 -4.21 10.23
C GLY A 417 -22.77 -5.53 10.88
N VAL A 418 -21.49 -5.87 10.77
CA VAL A 418 -20.91 -7.14 11.26
C VAL A 418 -20.40 -6.93 12.67
N PRO A 419 -20.80 -7.75 13.68
CA PRO A 419 -20.25 -7.64 15.02
C PRO A 419 -18.73 -7.77 15.03
N VAL A 420 -18.07 -7.03 15.92
CA VAL A 420 -16.62 -7.06 16.07
C VAL A 420 -16.22 -7.67 17.41
N ARG A 421 -15.16 -8.48 17.41
CA ARG A 421 -14.51 -8.98 18.62
C ARG A 421 -13.22 -8.21 18.83
N ILE A 422 -13.10 -7.60 20.01
CA ILE A 422 -11.91 -6.83 20.41
C ILE A 422 -11.34 -7.47 21.67
N GLU A 423 -10.07 -7.87 21.60
CA GLU A 423 -9.36 -8.48 22.71
C GLU A 423 -8.07 -7.75 23.02
N THR A 424 -7.84 -7.50 24.30
CA THR A 424 -6.64 -6.88 24.83
C THR A 424 -6.13 -7.70 26.02
N PRO A 425 -5.66 -8.95 25.80
CA PRO A 425 -5.44 -9.93 26.87
C PRO A 425 -4.39 -9.50 27.92
N ALA A 426 -3.48 -8.59 27.57
CA ALA A 426 -2.46 -8.07 28.46
C ALA A 426 -2.81 -6.67 29.05
N ALA A 427 -3.96 -6.09 28.68
CA ALA A 427 -4.35 -4.78 29.18
C ALA A 427 -4.97 -4.91 30.57
N VAL A 428 -4.32 -4.31 31.57
CA VAL A 428 -4.95 -4.07 32.87
C VAL A 428 -5.76 -2.78 32.76
N ALA A 429 -7.00 -2.90 32.30
CA ALA A 429 -7.95 -1.81 32.32
C ALA A 429 -8.49 -1.65 33.75
N THR A 430 -8.60 -0.42 34.23
CA THR A 430 -9.18 -0.12 35.54
C THR A 430 -10.35 0.81 35.38
N ALA A 431 -11.18 0.94 36.42
CA ALA A 431 -12.26 1.91 36.41
C ALA A 431 -11.74 3.33 36.09
N ALA A 432 -10.60 3.69 36.68
CA ALA A 432 -9.89 4.95 36.48
C ALA A 432 -9.33 5.14 35.06
N GLU A 433 -8.88 4.05 34.46
CA GLU A 433 -8.21 4.01 33.15
C GLU A 433 -8.81 2.89 32.30
N PRO A 434 -10.03 3.08 31.76
CA PRO A 434 -10.66 2.09 30.90
C PRO A 434 -9.99 2.07 29.53
N LEU A 435 -10.13 0.95 28.83
CA LEU A 435 -9.87 0.90 27.40
C LEU A 435 -10.90 1.74 26.66
N VAL A 436 -10.48 2.42 25.60
CA VAL A 436 -11.35 3.22 24.74
C VAL A 436 -11.39 2.59 23.36
N PHE A 437 -12.59 2.20 22.94
CA PHE A 437 -12.86 1.70 21.60
C PHE A 437 -13.74 2.69 20.87
N VAL A 438 -13.44 2.96 19.61
CA VAL A 438 -14.24 3.84 18.76
C VAL A 438 -14.85 2.97 17.67
N LEU A 439 -16.17 2.86 17.70
CA LEU A 439 -16.94 2.12 16.71
C LEU A 439 -17.60 3.12 15.77
N ARG A 440 -17.29 3.04 14.49
CA ARG A 440 -17.86 3.91 13.44
C ARG A 440 -18.93 3.16 12.68
N VAL A 441 -20.05 3.83 12.42
CA VAL A 441 -21.19 3.31 11.65
C VAL A 441 -21.40 4.16 10.42
N ASP A 442 -21.49 3.49 9.28
CA ASP A 442 -21.76 4.12 8.00
C ASP A 442 -23.11 4.86 7.99
N GLY A 443 -23.13 6.07 7.45
CA GLY A 443 -24.34 6.88 7.34
C GLY A 443 -25.48 6.26 6.52
N THR A 444 -25.16 5.51 5.47
CA THR A 444 -26.16 4.86 4.60
C THR A 444 -26.90 3.74 5.34
N LEU A 445 -26.28 3.15 6.36
CA LEU A 445 -26.90 2.18 7.26
C LEU A 445 -27.84 2.79 8.29
N LEU A 446 -27.79 4.10 8.49
CA LEU A 446 -28.65 4.79 9.45
C LEU A 446 -30.09 4.94 8.94
N GLY A 447 -30.37 4.58 7.68
CA GLY A 447 -31.72 4.67 7.11
C GLY A 447 -32.23 6.11 7.04
N GLY A 448 -31.33 7.07 6.79
CA GLY A 448 -31.63 8.50 6.77
C GLY A 448 -31.69 9.16 8.15
N GLN A 449 -31.42 8.43 9.23
CA GLN A 449 -31.25 9.02 10.55
C GLN A 449 -29.99 9.88 10.60
N ASP A 450 -30.07 11.05 11.23
CA ASP A 450 -28.93 11.94 11.46
C ASP A 450 -27.80 11.19 12.23
N PRO A 451 -26.54 11.25 11.78
CA PRO A 451 -25.44 10.51 12.40
C PRO A 451 -25.16 10.89 13.85
N ALA A 452 -25.29 12.17 14.22
CA ALA A 452 -25.10 12.60 15.59
C ALA A 452 -26.23 12.10 16.50
N VAL A 453 -27.47 12.10 15.99
CA VAL A 453 -28.62 11.48 16.68
C VAL A 453 -28.41 9.98 16.82
N ALA A 454 -27.93 9.29 15.77
CA ALA A 454 -27.62 7.87 15.84
C ALA A 454 -26.55 7.58 16.90
N ALA A 455 -25.44 8.31 16.90
CA ALA A 455 -24.38 8.18 17.90
C ALA A 455 -24.87 8.44 19.34
N ALA A 456 -25.85 9.34 19.52
CA ALA A 456 -26.44 9.63 20.82
C ALA A 456 -27.45 8.56 21.30
N THR A 457 -28.18 7.93 20.38
CA THR A 457 -29.39 7.13 20.71
C THR A 457 -29.25 5.64 20.46
N ARG A 458 -28.41 5.21 19.52
CA ARG A 458 -28.32 3.80 19.10
C ARG A 458 -27.75 2.93 20.21
N PRO A 459 -28.38 1.80 20.55
CA PRO A 459 -27.87 0.91 21.59
C PRO A 459 -26.58 0.24 21.10
N VAL A 460 -25.50 0.34 21.87
CA VAL A 460 -24.33 -0.54 21.69
C VAL A 460 -24.55 -1.74 22.59
N GLN A 461 -24.38 -2.94 22.05
CA GLN A 461 -24.53 -4.18 22.81
C GLN A 461 -23.19 -4.86 22.97
N ARG A 462 -22.95 -5.40 24.16
CA ARG A 462 -21.76 -6.16 24.53
C ARG A 462 -22.14 -7.60 24.81
N LYS A 463 -21.36 -8.54 24.30
CA LYS A 463 -21.45 -9.97 24.64
C LYS A 463 -20.12 -10.42 25.25
N PRO A 464 -20.07 -10.78 26.55
CA PRO A 464 -18.90 -11.43 27.14
C PRO A 464 -18.74 -12.85 26.58
N ASP A 465 -17.56 -13.44 26.73
CA ASP A 465 -17.31 -14.80 26.27
C ASP A 465 -18.30 -15.80 26.89
N GLY A 466 -18.96 -16.59 26.04
CA GLY A 466 -20.01 -17.54 26.44
C GLY A 466 -21.37 -16.91 26.83
N GLY A 467 -21.51 -15.59 26.80
CA GLY A 467 -22.74 -14.88 27.19
C GLY A 467 -23.69 -14.55 26.03
N THR A 468 -24.73 -13.77 26.33
CA THR A 468 -25.63 -13.16 25.34
C THR A 468 -25.33 -11.66 25.19
N TYR A 469 -25.79 -11.04 24.10
CA TYR A 469 -25.68 -9.60 23.91
C TYR A 469 -26.58 -8.86 24.90
N ALA A 470 -26.00 -7.91 25.63
CA ALA A 470 -26.72 -6.98 26.50
C ALA A 470 -26.40 -5.53 26.12
N THR A 471 -27.40 -4.66 26.15
CA THR A 471 -27.23 -3.23 25.87
C THR A 471 -26.33 -2.57 26.93
N LEU A 472 -25.31 -1.85 26.48
CA LEU A 472 -24.43 -1.08 27.32
C LEU A 472 -25.14 0.19 27.83
N PRO A 473 -24.99 0.53 29.12
CA PRO A 473 -25.49 1.80 29.63
C PRO A 473 -24.64 2.97 29.09
N ALA A 474 -25.18 4.18 29.18
CA ALA A 474 -24.36 5.38 29.01
C ALA A 474 -23.37 5.53 30.18
N CYS A 475 -22.19 6.09 29.92
CA CYS A 475 -21.23 6.36 30.98
C CYS A 475 -21.74 7.47 31.91
N ALA A 476 -21.90 7.17 33.21
CA ALA A 476 -22.37 8.13 34.21
C ALA A 476 -21.33 9.23 34.51
N SER A 477 -20.04 8.89 34.40
CA SER A 477 -18.89 9.78 34.57
C SER A 477 -17.65 9.14 33.94
N SER A 478 -16.60 9.94 33.69
CA SER A 478 -15.23 9.43 33.58
C SER A 478 -14.55 9.72 34.92
N PRO A 479 -14.09 8.71 35.69
CA PRO A 479 -13.90 7.29 35.37
C PRO A 479 -15.15 6.37 35.45
N LEU A 480 -15.04 5.11 35.00
CA LEU A 480 -16.13 4.10 35.04
C LEU A 480 -16.60 3.88 36.49
N GLY A 481 -17.92 3.85 36.71
CA GLY A 481 -18.48 3.50 38.02
C GLY A 481 -18.15 2.06 38.42
N GLY A 482 -17.95 1.81 39.73
CA GLY A 482 -17.28 0.61 40.24
C GLY A 482 -17.87 -0.78 39.87
N ALA A 483 -19.13 -0.86 39.43
CA ALA A 483 -19.74 -2.12 38.95
C ALA A 483 -19.86 -2.21 37.42
N THR A 484 -19.55 -1.14 36.69
CA THR A 484 -19.74 -1.05 35.24
C THR A 484 -18.52 -1.60 34.51
N ILE A 485 -18.67 -2.76 33.88
CA ILE A 485 -17.59 -3.41 33.11
C ILE A 485 -17.37 -2.70 31.76
N ALA A 486 -18.43 -2.11 31.18
CA ALA A 486 -18.34 -1.29 29.99
C ALA A 486 -19.53 -0.32 29.89
N CYS A 487 -19.35 0.80 29.21
CA CYS A 487 -20.41 1.78 28.90
C CYS A 487 -20.12 2.52 27.58
N VAL A 488 -21.14 3.18 27.04
CA VAL A 488 -21.00 4.08 25.88
C VAL A 488 -20.81 5.51 26.38
N ASP A 489 -19.69 6.13 26.04
CA ASP A 489 -19.40 7.53 26.31
C ASP A 489 -20.11 8.39 25.27
N ARG A 490 -21.37 8.72 25.55
CA ARG A 490 -22.22 9.50 24.64
C ARG A 490 -21.73 10.93 24.44
N ALA A 491 -20.96 11.47 25.39
CA ALA A 491 -20.39 12.82 25.27
C ALA A 491 -19.20 12.85 24.31
N ALA A 492 -18.43 11.76 24.25
CA ALA A 492 -17.36 11.57 23.27
C ALA A 492 -17.83 10.98 21.93
N SER A 493 -19.06 10.46 21.88
CA SER A 493 -19.71 9.97 20.66
C SER A 493 -20.29 11.14 19.85
N GLY A 494 -20.39 11.00 18.53
CA GLY A 494 -20.84 12.08 17.66
C GLY A 494 -20.93 11.67 16.19
N ALA A 495 -20.88 12.65 15.29
CA ALA A 495 -20.79 12.42 13.85
C ALA A 495 -19.37 12.69 13.34
N ASP A 496 -18.93 11.92 12.35
CA ASP A 496 -17.74 12.21 11.54
C ASP A 496 -18.16 12.19 10.07
N GLY A 497 -18.50 13.37 9.53
CA GLY A 497 -19.18 13.45 8.24
C GLY A 497 -20.57 12.82 8.28
N ASP A 498 -20.81 11.85 7.39
CA ASP A 498 -22.07 11.10 7.33
C ASP A 498 -22.07 9.89 8.27
N ASP A 499 -20.96 9.59 8.96
CA ASP A 499 -20.85 8.42 9.83
C ASP A 499 -21.20 8.74 11.28
N ALA A 500 -21.78 7.78 11.99
CA ALA A 500 -21.99 7.85 13.44
C ALA A 500 -20.80 7.23 14.18
N VAL A 501 -20.22 7.95 15.13
CA VAL A 501 -19.07 7.52 15.93
C VAL A 501 -19.50 7.25 17.37
N LEU A 502 -19.31 6.01 17.83
CA LEU A 502 -19.70 5.52 19.15
C LEU A 502 -18.44 5.19 19.96
N VAL A 503 -18.24 5.89 21.08
CA VAL A 503 -17.09 5.67 21.96
C VAL A 503 -17.50 4.73 23.10
N VAL A 504 -16.81 3.61 23.22
CA VAL A 504 -17.03 2.60 24.27
C VAL A 504 -15.86 2.59 25.23
N ARG A 505 -16.16 2.68 26.52
CA ARG A 505 -15.19 2.48 27.61
C ARG A 505 -15.37 1.08 28.17
N SER A 506 -14.30 0.29 28.29
CA SER A 506 -14.38 -1.10 28.76
C SER A 506 -13.24 -1.49 29.70
N LEU A 507 -13.52 -2.41 30.63
CA LEU A 507 -12.55 -3.05 31.52
C LEU A 507 -11.99 -4.36 30.97
N GLY A 508 -12.44 -4.83 29.81
CA GLY A 508 -11.92 -6.06 29.24
C GLY A 508 -12.47 -6.41 27.87
N ASN A 509 -12.02 -7.58 27.42
CA ASN A 509 -12.35 -8.16 26.13
C ASN A 509 -13.86 -8.35 25.98
N SER A 510 -14.37 -8.19 24.76
CA SER A 510 -15.74 -8.55 24.43
C SER A 510 -16.01 -8.52 22.94
N ARG A 511 -17.20 -9.01 22.58
CA ARG A 511 -17.82 -8.76 21.29
C ARG A 511 -18.77 -7.57 21.39
N TYR A 512 -18.75 -6.72 20.40
CA TYR A 512 -19.57 -5.52 20.30
C TYR A 512 -20.40 -5.55 19.03
N ARG A 513 -21.63 -5.05 19.12
CA ARG A 513 -22.49 -4.79 17.97
C ARG A 513 -23.35 -3.56 18.23
N ILE A 514 -23.89 -2.96 17.19
CA ILE A 514 -24.67 -1.74 17.24
C ILE A 514 -26.08 -2.06 16.79
N GLY A 515 -27.08 -1.70 17.59
CA GLY A 515 -28.50 -2.09 17.43
C GLY A 515 -29.42 -1.01 16.89
#